data_AF-A0A0K1QIS2-F1
#
_entry.id   AF-A0A0K1QIS2-F1
#
_cell.length_a   1.000
_cell.length_b   1.000
_cell.length_c   1.000
_cell.angle_alpha   90.00
_cell.angle_beta   90.00
_cell.angle_gamma   90.00
#
_symmetry.space_group_name_H-M   'P 1'
#
loop_
_entity.id
_entity.type
_entity.pdbx_description
1 polymer ?
#
loop_
_entity_poly.entity_id
_entity_poly.type
_entity_poly.pdbx_seq_one_letter_code
_entity_poly.pdbx_strand_id
1 'polypeptide(L)'
;MQLLEIIHKSFAVLSILSVSMGFAVADVKCNSESLTNQEIVTCSQAVFVKVDKVLNEQYKVLASELDGSLKSELLVTQKNWIKLKDGYCNDESDGASGEEAPIEKLSCMKQLTSFRLSELIYLRTGVIGDGFYKAVSVVNEKATAMDYAKAVDYVAGDVDFGPAWKEYAEKNCAMTQKLYGEMPGRCMARMRFQMPIY
;
A
#
# COMPACT_ATOMS: atom_id res chain seq x y z
N MET A 1 56.62 26.20 43.23
CA MET A 1 56.20 25.17 42.26
C MET A 1 55.54 24.07 43.06
N GLN A 2 54.20 23.94 42.93
CA GLN A 2 53.36 22.79 43.32
C GLN A 2 53.28 22.46 44.84
N LEU A 3 52.13 22.18 45.47
CA LEU A 3 50.82 21.73 45.00
C LEU A 3 49.76 22.10 46.07
N LEU A 4 48.60 22.59 45.60
CA LEU A 4 47.34 22.72 46.33
C LEU A 4 46.86 21.37 46.87
N GLU A 5 46.23 21.36 48.05
CA GLU A 5 45.12 20.43 48.37
C GLU A 5 44.08 21.18 49.20
N ILE A 6 42.90 21.36 48.61
CA ILE A 6 41.80 22.18 49.10
C ILE A 6 40.84 21.30 49.93
N ILE A 7 40.68 21.70 51.20
CA ILE A 7 39.47 21.65 52.04
C ILE A 7 38.31 20.78 51.51
N HIS A 8 38.08 19.64 52.17
CA HIS A 8 36.88 18.82 52.05
C HIS A 8 35.61 19.64 52.36
N LYS A 9 34.82 19.94 51.33
CA LYS A 9 33.42 20.39 51.48
C LYS A 9 32.49 19.21 51.24
N SER A 10 31.73 18.86 52.26
CA SER A 10 30.65 17.87 52.24
C SER A 10 29.66 18.19 51.13
N PHE A 11 29.53 17.28 50.16
CA PHE A 11 28.55 17.40 49.09
C PHE A 11 27.24 16.73 49.54
N ALA A 12 26.25 17.55 49.91
CA ALA A 12 24.90 17.07 50.19
C ALA A 12 24.22 16.73 48.85
N VAL A 13 23.99 15.44 48.60
CA VAL A 13 23.25 14.96 47.43
C VAL A 13 21.76 15.19 47.68
N LEU A 14 21.17 16.17 46.99
CA LEU A 14 19.74 16.44 47.00
C LEU A 14 19.08 15.59 45.89
N SER A 15 18.50 14.45 46.25
CA SER A 15 17.71 13.62 45.33
C SER A 15 16.40 14.31 44.97
N ILE A 16 16.29 14.78 43.72
CA ILE A 16 15.04 15.26 43.12
C ILE A 16 14.26 14.03 42.64
N LEU A 17 13.19 13.66 43.36
CA LEU A 17 12.20 12.68 42.91
C LEU A 17 11.31 13.34 41.85
N SER A 18 11.65 13.16 40.57
CA SER A 18 10.78 13.50 39.45
C SER A 18 9.66 12.47 39.32
N VAL A 19 8.47 12.82 39.82
CA VAL A 19 7.24 12.06 39.55
C VAL A 19 6.83 12.32 38.10
N SER A 20 7.14 11.39 37.22
CA SER A 20 6.62 11.39 35.86
C SER A 20 5.15 10.95 35.88
N MET A 21 4.23 11.90 35.75
CA MET A 21 2.85 11.59 35.36
C MET A 21 2.87 11.03 33.94
N GLY A 22 2.83 9.70 33.83
CA GLY A 22 2.56 9.03 32.56
C GLY A 22 1.10 9.25 32.18
N PHE A 23 0.86 9.93 31.07
CA PHE A 23 -0.46 9.92 30.44
C PHE A 23 -0.69 8.51 29.89
N ALA A 24 -1.59 7.75 30.52
CA ALA A 24 -2.04 6.47 29.98
C ALA A 24 -2.98 6.76 28.80
N VAL A 25 -2.50 6.56 27.57
CA VAL A 25 -3.36 6.52 26.39
C VAL A 25 -4.06 5.17 26.41
N ALA A 26 -5.40 5.17 26.55
CA ALA A 26 -6.18 3.95 26.42
C ALA A 26 -6.12 3.44 24.97
N ASP A 27 -5.87 2.14 24.80
CA ASP A 27 -5.81 1.49 23.48
C ASP A 27 -7.21 1.49 22.84
N VAL A 28 -7.32 1.92 21.58
CA VAL A 28 -8.60 2.03 20.87
C VAL A 28 -9.09 0.63 20.47
N LYS A 29 -10.27 0.24 20.93
CA LYS A 29 -10.91 -1.02 20.53
C LYS A 29 -11.55 -0.89 19.15
N CYS A 30 -10.82 -1.28 18.11
CA CYS A 30 -11.25 -1.19 16.70
C CYS A 30 -12.41 -2.11 16.28
N ASN A 31 -13.02 -2.84 17.21
CA ASN A 31 -14.18 -3.70 17.01
C ASN A 31 -15.40 -3.26 17.83
N SER A 32 -15.44 -1.99 18.23
CA SER A 32 -16.58 -1.35 18.90
C SER A 32 -17.74 -1.10 17.94
N GLU A 33 -18.98 -1.19 18.43
CA GLU A 33 -20.20 -0.84 17.69
C GLU A 33 -20.35 0.68 17.50
N SER A 34 -19.65 1.49 18.28
CA SER A 34 -19.63 2.94 18.15
C SER A 34 -18.19 3.43 18.24
N LEU A 35 -17.72 4.06 17.15
CA LEU A 35 -16.41 4.69 17.06
C LEU A 35 -16.62 6.13 16.60
N THR A 36 -15.89 7.05 17.20
CA THR A 36 -15.74 8.42 16.69
C THR A 36 -14.88 8.42 15.42
N ASN A 37 -14.98 9.48 14.60
CA ASN A 37 -14.13 9.63 13.41
C ASN A 37 -12.64 9.51 13.74
N GLN A 38 -12.19 10.08 14.86
CA GLN A 38 -10.79 9.99 15.29
C GLN A 38 -10.37 8.55 15.63
N GLU A 39 -11.25 7.77 16.24
CA GLU A 39 -10.99 6.35 16.51
C GLU A 39 -10.99 5.53 15.21
N ILE A 40 -11.87 5.83 14.25
CA ILE A 40 -11.88 5.20 12.92
C ILE A 40 -10.57 5.48 12.18
N VAL A 41 -10.07 6.71 12.23
CA VAL A 41 -8.75 7.07 11.66
C VAL A 41 -7.64 6.26 12.31
N THR A 42 -7.63 6.18 13.64
CA THR A 42 -6.63 5.41 14.40
C THR A 42 -6.64 3.94 14.01
N CYS A 43 -7.83 3.33 13.91
CA CYS A 43 -8.00 1.94 13.52
C CYS A 43 -7.62 1.69 12.06
N SER A 44 -8.01 2.58 11.16
CA SER A 44 -7.68 2.51 9.73
C SER A 44 -6.17 2.63 9.50
N GLN A 45 -5.49 3.50 10.25
CA GLN A 45 -4.04 3.62 10.25
C GLN A 45 -3.36 2.34 10.72
N ALA A 46 -3.85 1.74 11.82
CA ALA A 46 -3.31 0.47 12.32
C ALA A 46 -3.47 -0.68 11.33
N VAL A 47 -4.59 -0.73 10.61
CA VAL A 47 -4.81 -1.71 9.53
C VAL A 47 -3.86 -1.45 8.35
N PHE A 48 -3.75 -0.20 7.90
CA PHE A 48 -2.85 0.16 6.81
C PHE A 48 -1.39 -0.24 7.12
N VAL A 49 -0.90 0.06 8.32
CA VAL A 49 0.47 -0.33 8.75
C VAL A 49 0.69 -1.84 8.68
N LYS A 50 -0.31 -2.66 9.03
CA LYS A 50 -0.21 -4.12 8.93
C LYS A 50 -0.08 -4.57 7.48
N VAL A 51 -0.91 -4.05 6.59
CA VAL A 51 -0.88 -4.41 5.16
C VAL A 51 0.43 -3.94 4.51
N ASP A 52 0.88 -2.73 4.82
CA ASP A 52 2.15 -2.19 4.31
C ASP A 52 3.36 -3.01 4.78
N LYS A 53 3.34 -3.49 6.04
CA LYS A 53 4.38 -4.41 6.53
C LYS A 53 4.42 -5.69 5.69
N VAL A 54 3.26 -6.32 5.45
CA VAL A 54 3.18 -7.55 4.63
C VAL A 54 3.67 -7.29 3.21
N LEU A 55 3.30 -6.16 2.60
CA LEU A 55 3.80 -5.76 1.29
C LEU A 55 5.33 -5.70 1.26
N ASN A 56 5.93 -5.00 2.23
CA ASN A 56 7.38 -4.84 2.31
C ASN A 56 8.11 -6.17 2.52
N GLU A 57 7.52 -7.09 3.29
CA GLU A 57 8.04 -8.45 3.46
C GLU A 57 8.01 -9.22 2.14
N GLN A 58 6.88 -9.22 1.42
CA GLN A 58 6.79 -9.90 0.12
C GLN A 58 7.72 -9.28 -0.94
N TYR A 59 7.89 -7.96 -0.94
CA TYR A 59 8.84 -7.27 -1.80
C TYR A 59 10.28 -7.76 -1.54
N LYS A 60 10.69 -7.83 -0.27
CA LYS A 60 12.03 -8.28 0.10
C LYS A 60 12.29 -9.73 -0.32
N VAL A 61 11.30 -10.60 -0.13
CA VAL A 61 11.40 -12.00 -0.52
C VAL A 61 11.54 -12.14 -2.04
N LEU A 62 10.65 -11.50 -2.82
CA LEU A 62 10.76 -11.52 -4.28
C LEU A 62 12.10 -10.92 -4.75
N ALA A 63 12.53 -9.80 -4.16
CA ALA A 63 13.80 -9.17 -4.50
C ALA A 63 15.04 -10.02 -4.16
N SER A 64 14.92 -10.98 -3.23
CA SER A 64 15.99 -11.95 -2.95
C SER A 64 16.01 -13.14 -3.92
N GLU A 65 14.87 -13.44 -4.55
CA GLU A 65 14.72 -14.55 -5.51
C GLU A 65 15.00 -14.11 -6.95
N LEU A 66 14.90 -12.81 -7.26
CA LEU A 66 15.24 -12.24 -8.57
C LEU A 66 16.71 -11.84 -8.65
N ASP A 67 17.31 -12.13 -9.81
CA ASP A 67 18.69 -11.75 -10.14
C ASP A 67 18.77 -10.72 -11.26
N GLY A 68 19.92 -10.04 -11.34
CA GLY A 68 20.30 -9.19 -12.47
C GLY A 68 19.28 -8.09 -12.80
N SER A 69 18.87 -8.03 -14.08
CA SER A 69 17.96 -7.00 -14.59
C SER A 69 16.58 -7.04 -13.94
N LEU A 70 16.04 -8.22 -13.65
CA LEU A 70 14.69 -8.37 -13.06
C LEU A 70 14.60 -7.75 -11.66
N LYS A 71 15.66 -7.88 -10.85
CA LYS A 71 15.72 -7.22 -9.54
C LYS A 71 15.74 -5.69 -9.66
N SER A 72 16.49 -5.16 -10.62
CA SER A 72 16.52 -3.72 -10.89
C SER A 72 15.16 -3.23 -11.41
N GLU A 73 14.52 -3.99 -12.29
CA GLU A 73 13.17 -3.70 -12.80
C GLU A 73 12.13 -3.71 -11.69
N LEU A 74 12.20 -4.67 -10.75
CA LEU A 74 11.33 -4.70 -9.58
C LEU A 74 11.49 -3.44 -8.73
N LEU A 75 12.73 -3.01 -8.44
CA LEU A 75 13.01 -1.82 -7.65
C LEU A 75 12.42 -0.56 -8.30
N VAL A 76 12.60 -0.40 -9.62
CA VAL A 76 12.03 0.74 -10.36
C VAL A 76 10.51 0.69 -10.34
N THR A 77 9.92 -0.48 -10.60
CA THR A 77 8.46 -0.69 -10.58
C THR A 77 7.87 -0.37 -9.21
N GLN A 78 8.54 -0.79 -8.13
CA GLN A 78 8.11 -0.50 -6.76
C GLN A 78 8.16 1.00 -6.45
N LYS A 79 9.19 1.72 -6.89
CA LYS A 79 9.27 3.19 -6.73
C LYS A 79 8.15 3.91 -7.48
N ASN A 80 7.85 3.47 -8.70
CA ASN A 80 6.75 4.04 -9.48
C ASN A 80 5.39 3.76 -8.85
N TRP A 81 5.20 2.58 -8.28
CA TRP A 81 4.01 2.28 -7.49
C TRP A 81 3.88 3.21 -6.26
N ILE A 82 4.96 3.46 -5.51
CA ILE A 82 4.95 4.39 -4.37
C ILE A 82 4.52 5.78 -4.84
N LYS A 83 5.10 6.28 -5.94
CA LYS A 83 4.73 7.57 -6.54
C LYS A 83 3.26 7.62 -6.93
N LEU A 84 2.74 6.58 -7.58
CA LEU A 84 1.31 6.46 -7.90
C LEU A 84 0.48 6.51 -6.63
N LYS A 85 0.78 5.66 -5.63
CA LYS A 85 0.01 5.56 -4.39
C LYS A 85 -0.07 6.90 -3.67
N ASP A 86 1.07 7.55 -3.50
CA ASP A 86 1.14 8.80 -2.74
C ASP A 86 0.47 9.94 -3.51
N GLY A 87 0.66 10.04 -4.83
CA GLY A 87 -0.01 11.05 -5.66
C GLY A 87 -1.51 10.84 -5.69
N TYR A 88 -1.95 9.66 -6.12
CA TYR A 88 -3.36 9.31 -6.29
C TYR A 88 -4.14 9.48 -4.99
N CYS A 89 -3.67 8.93 -3.87
CA CYS A 89 -4.39 9.04 -2.61
C CYS A 89 -4.30 10.41 -1.92
N ASN A 90 -3.39 11.30 -2.35
CA ASN A 90 -3.37 12.68 -1.89
C ASN A 90 -4.35 13.54 -2.72
N ASP A 91 -4.32 13.40 -4.04
CA ASP A 91 -5.19 14.15 -4.95
C ASP A 91 -6.68 13.84 -4.68
N GLU A 92 -7.02 12.58 -4.42
CA GLU A 92 -8.38 12.17 -4.01
C GLU A 92 -8.78 12.82 -2.67
N SER A 93 -7.83 12.97 -1.73
CA SER A 93 -8.12 13.60 -0.43
C SER A 93 -8.28 15.12 -0.51
N ASP A 94 -7.74 15.77 -1.55
CA ASP A 94 -7.94 17.20 -1.78
C ASP A 94 -9.34 17.49 -2.38
N GLY A 95 -9.96 16.50 -3.04
CA GLY A 95 -11.36 16.54 -3.45
C GLY A 95 -12.33 16.22 -2.31
N ALA A 96 -11.89 15.44 -1.32
CA ALA A 96 -12.62 15.12 -0.11
C ALA A 96 -12.60 16.30 0.88
N SER A 97 -13.78 16.77 1.31
CA SER A 97 -13.89 17.79 2.36
C SER A 97 -14.64 17.26 3.56
N GLY A 98 -14.24 17.67 4.77
CA GLY A 98 -14.88 17.26 6.02
C GLY A 98 -14.05 16.29 6.87
N GLU A 99 -14.64 15.81 7.96
CA GLU A 99 -13.95 14.97 8.96
C GLU A 99 -13.58 13.57 8.46
N GLU A 100 -14.13 13.13 7.33
CA GLU A 100 -13.92 11.80 6.76
C GLU A 100 -12.74 11.74 5.77
N ALA A 101 -12.22 12.88 5.30
CA ALA A 101 -11.11 12.90 4.32
C ALA A 101 -9.87 12.08 4.76
N PRO A 102 -9.45 12.07 6.05
CA PRO A 102 -8.37 11.19 6.49
C PRO A 102 -8.72 9.70 6.41
N ILE A 103 -9.99 9.33 6.61
CA ILE A 103 -10.48 7.95 6.52
C ILE A 103 -10.44 7.49 5.06
N GLU A 104 -10.92 8.32 4.13
CA GLU A 104 -10.90 8.05 2.70
C GLU A 104 -9.47 7.88 2.18
N LYS A 105 -8.57 8.78 2.55
CA LYS A 105 -7.14 8.67 2.24
C LYS A 105 -6.54 7.35 2.72
N LEU A 106 -6.82 6.96 3.96
CA LEU A 106 -6.33 5.68 4.50
C LEU A 106 -6.95 4.48 3.80
N SER A 107 -8.22 4.56 3.40
CA SER A 107 -8.88 3.54 2.59
C SER A 107 -8.19 3.39 1.23
N CYS A 108 -7.91 4.49 0.54
CA CYS A 108 -7.16 4.50 -0.72
C CYS A 108 -5.77 3.87 -0.57
N MET A 109 -5.01 4.32 0.43
CA MET A 109 -3.67 3.80 0.73
C MET A 109 -3.69 2.29 0.96
N LYS A 110 -4.64 1.81 1.77
CA LYS A 110 -4.84 0.38 2.05
C LYS A 110 -5.19 -0.41 0.78
N GLN A 111 -6.09 0.10 -0.05
CA GLN A 111 -6.51 -0.56 -1.28
C GLN A 111 -5.34 -0.70 -2.27
N LEU A 112 -4.65 0.40 -2.61
CA LEU A 112 -3.49 0.36 -3.51
C LEU A 112 -2.35 -0.51 -2.98
N THR A 113 -2.17 -0.60 -1.67
CA THR A 113 -1.20 -1.52 -1.03
C THR A 113 -1.62 -2.97 -1.17
N SER A 114 -2.91 -3.28 -1.04
CA SER A 114 -3.44 -4.63 -1.22
C SER A 114 -3.34 -5.10 -2.68
N PHE A 115 -3.57 -4.20 -3.64
CA PHE A 115 -3.39 -4.50 -5.07
C PHE A 115 -1.93 -4.74 -5.40
N ARG A 116 -1.01 -3.90 -4.90
CA ARG A 116 0.42 -4.14 -5.09
C ARG A 116 0.89 -5.46 -4.47
N LEU A 117 0.35 -5.81 -3.31
CA LEU A 117 0.65 -7.10 -2.67
C LEU A 117 0.25 -8.26 -3.60
N SER A 118 -0.92 -8.17 -4.24
CA SER A 118 -1.37 -9.16 -5.22
C SER A 118 -0.41 -9.24 -6.43
N GLU A 119 0.07 -8.10 -6.94
CA GLU A 119 1.06 -8.07 -8.02
C GLU A 119 2.41 -8.68 -7.61
N LEU A 120 2.89 -8.43 -6.39
CA LEU A 120 4.12 -9.04 -5.89
C LEU A 120 3.99 -10.56 -5.77
N ILE A 121 2.84 -11.06 -5.30
CA ILE A 121 2.56 -12.48 -5.24
C ILE A 121 2.52 -13.07 -6.64
N TYR A 122 1.89 -12.39 -7.59
CA TYR A 122 1.84 -12.85 -8.97
C TYR A 122 3.24 -12.89 -9.59
N LEU A 123 4.02 -11.81 -9.49
CA LEU A 123 5.41 -11.74 -9.95
C LEU A 123 6.32 -12.83 -9.36
N ARG A 124 5.98 -13.33 -8.16
CA ARG A 124 6.73 -14.39 -7.50
C ARG A 124 6.28 -15.79 -7.90
N THR A 125 4.97 -16.00 -8.06
CA THR A 125 4.37 -17.34 -8.08
C THR A 125 3.67 -17.70 -9.38
N GLY A 126 3.38 -16.72 -10.24
CA GLY A 126 2.52 -16.91 -11.41
C GLY A 126 1.03 -17.07 -11.07
N VAL A 127 0.63 -17.00 -9.80
CA VAL A 127 -0.77 -17.09 -9.39
C VAL A 127 -1.42 -15.71 -9.40
N ILE A 128 -2.51 -15.58 -10.16
CA ILE A 128 -3.29 -14.34 -10.27
C ILE A 128 -4.40 -14.35 -9.21
N GLY A 129 -4.33 -13.41 -8.27
CA GLY A 129 -5.20 -13.35 -7.08
C GLY A 129 -6.14 -12.13 -7.02
N ASP A 130 -6.28 -11.37 -8.09
CA ASP A 130 -7.01 -10.10 -8.10
C ASP A 130 -8.51 -10.21 -8.42
N GLY A 131 -8.99 -11.39 -8.82
CA GLY A 131 -10.39 -11.62 -9.16
C GLY A 131 -10.81 -11.18 -10.56
N PHE A 132 -9.92 -10.60 -11.36
CA PHE A 132 -10.22 -10.08 -12.71
C PHE A 132 -10.86 -11.14 -13.61
N TYR A 133 -10.22 -12.31 -13.74
CA TYR A 133 -10.73 -13.38 -14.60
C TYR A 133 -12.07 -13.97 -14.11
N LYS A 134 -12.33 -13.93 -12.81
CA LYS A 134 -13.62 -14.34 -12.25
C LYS A 134 -14.71 -13.34 -12.64
N ALA A 135 -14.43 -12.04 -12.54
CA ALA A 135 -15.35 -11.00 -13.00
C ALA A 135 -15.60 -11.12 -14.51
N VAL A 136 -14.54 -11.32 -15.31
CA VAL A 136 -14.65 -11.55 -16.76
C VAL A 136 -15.52 -12.75 -17.06
N SER A 137 -15.35 -13.88 -16.37
CA SER A 137 -16.16 -15.08 -16.59
C SER A 137 -17.66 -14.81 -16.38
N VAL A 138 -18.01 -14.07 -15.33
CA VAL A 138 -19.41 -13.73 -15.02
C VAL A 138 -19.99 -12.76 -16.06
N VAL A 139 -19.23 -11.73 -16.44
CA VAL A 139 -19.63 -10.76 -17.46
C VAL A 139 -19.76 -11.40 -18.84
N ASN A 140 -18.86 -12.32 -19.17
CA ASN A 140 -18.89 -13.05 -20.44
C ASN A 140 -20.21 -13.80 -20.64
N GLU A 141 -20.67 -14.48 -19.60
CA GLU A 141 -21.92 -15.22 -19.60
C GLU A 141 -23.13 -14.27 -19.61
N LYS A 142 -23.12 -13.24 -18.75
CA LYS A 142 -24.33 -12.47 -18.44
C LYS A 142 -24.55 -11.21 -19.27
N ALA A 143 -23.48 -10.63 -19.83
CA ALA A 143 -23.52 -9.27 -20.38
C ALA A 143 -22.94 -9.16 -21.80
N THR A 144 -22.17 -10.13 -22.28
CA THR A 144 -21.50 -10.03 -23.59
C THR A 144 -21.83 -11.14 -24.56
N ALA A 145 -22.87 -11.95 -24.30
CA ALA A 145 -23.29 -13.04 -25.17
C ALA A 145 -22.13 -13.98 -25.54
N MET A 146 -21.30 -14.31 -24.55
CA MET A 146 -20.10 -15.16 -24.69
C MET A 146 -18.97 -14.55 -25.53
N ASP A 147 -19.00 -13.25 -25.83
CA ASP A 147 -17.86 -12.53 -26.37
C ASP A 147 -16.85 -12.19 -25.27
N TYR A 148 -15.78 -12.99 -25.20
CA TYR A 148 -14.76 -12.88 -24.16
C TYR A 148 -13.89 -11.62 -24.32
N ALA A 149 -13.66 -11.17 -25.56
CA ALA A 149 -12.89 -9.93 -25.78
C ALA A 149 -13.68 -8.74 -25.22
N LYS A 150 -14.96 -8.66 -25.58
CA LYS A 150 -15.88 -7.65 -25.06
C LYS A 150 -16.03 -7.73 -23.53
N ALA A 151 -16.02 -8.94 -22.95
CA ALA A 151 -16.11 -9.11 -21.49
C ALA A 151 -14.89 -8.54 -20.77
N VAL A 152 -13.70 -8.72 -21.34
CA VAL A 152 -12.47 -8.14 -20.79
C VAL A 152 -12.50 -6.64 -20.89
N ASP A 153 -12.88 -6.07 -22.03
CA ASP A 153 -12.95 -4.61 -22.18
C ASP A 153 -13.96 -4.02 -21.21
N TYR A 154 -15.11 -4.68 -21.02
CA TYR A 154 -16.12 -4.29 -20.05
C TYR A 154 -15.61 -4.30 -18.61
N VAL A 155 -14.94 -5.37 -18.18
CA VAL A 155 -14.43 -5.48 -16.80
C VAL A 155 -13.22 -4.60 -16.55
N ALA A 156 -12.35 -4.44 -17.55
CA ALA A 156 -11.19 -3.56 -17.44
C ALA A 156 -11.59 -2.09 -17.30
N GLY A 157 -12.66 -1.70 -18.00
CA GLY A 157 -13.03 -0.29 -18.16
C GLY A 157 -12.04 0.49 -19.02
N ASP A 158 -12.35 1.76 -19.21
CA ASP A 158 -11.61 2.70 -20.07
C ASP A 158 -11.08 3.93 -19.32
N VAL A 159 -11.24 3.97 -18.00
CA VAL A 159 -10.77 5.07 -17.14
C VAL A 159 -9.26 5.29 -17.32
N ASP A 160 -8.89 6.55 -17.53
CA ASP A 160 -7.51 7.00 -17.53
C ASP A 160 -7.10 7.46 -16.13
N PHE A 161 -6.22 6.69 -15.49
CA PHE A 161 -5.66 6.99 -14.17
C PHE A 161 -4.38 7.85 -14.24
N GLY A 162 -4.09 8.40 -15.41
CA GLY A 162 -3.00 9.34 -15.62
C GLY A 162 -1.63 8.69 -15.78
N PRO A 163 -0.59 9.53 -15.98
CA PRO A 163 0.74 9.08 -16.38
C PRO A 163 1.45 8.25 -15.31
N ALA A 164 1.24 8.57 -14.02
CA ALA A 164 1.86 7.82 -12.93
C ALA A 164 1.36 6.37 -12.88
N TRP A 165 0.06 6.14 -13.10
CA TRP A 165 -0.51 4.81 -13.19
C TRP A 165 0.01 4.07 -14.41
N LYS A 166 -0.01 4.72 -15.58
CA LYS A 166 0.47 4.12 -16.83
C LYS A 166 1.93 3.67 -16.71
N GLU A 167 2.79 4.53 -16.15
CA GLU A 167 4.21 4.22 -15.98
C GLU A 167 4.45 3.05 -15.02
N TYR A 168 3.68 2.97 -13.92
CA TYR A 168 3.71 1.81 -13.01
C TYR A 168 3.23 0.54 -13.72
N ALA A 169 2.06 0.60 -14.36
CA ALA A 169 1.41 -0.55 -14.97
C ALA A 169 2.24 -1.14 -16.12
N GLU A 170 2.76 -0.31 -17.02
CA GLU A 170 3.59 -0.78 -18.14
C GLU A 170 4.85 -1.51 -17.66
N LYS A 171 5.50 -1.02 -16.59
CA LYS A 171 6.69 -1.68 -16.03
C LYS A 171 6.35 -3.00 -15.35
N ASN A 172 5.25 -3.05 -14.61
CA ASN A 172 4.78 -4.29 -14.01
C ASN A 172 4.41 -5.32 -15.10
N CYS A 173 3.69 -4.90 -16.13
CA CYS A 173 3.32 -5.76 -17.25
C CYS A 173 4.52 -6.23 -18.08
N ALA A 174 5.56 -5.41 -18.22
CA ALA A 174 6.80 -5.85 -18.84
C ALA A 174 7.47 -6.98 -18.03
N MET A 175 7.41 -6.93 -16.69
CA MET A 175 7.92 -8.00 -15.84
C MET A 175 7.07 -9.27 -15.95
N THR A 176 5.74 -9.17 -15.89
CA THR A 176 4.86 -10.35 -16.00
C THR A 176 4.94 -10.99 -17.38
N GLN A 177 5.13 -10.19 -18.44
CA GLN A 177 5.43 -10.70 -19.77
C GLN A 177 6.75 -11.50 -19.80
N LYS A 178 7.82 -10.98 -19.18
CA LYS A 178 9.13 -11.68 -19.15
C LYS A 178 9.09 -12.96 -18.32
N LEU A 179 8.39 -12.94 -17.19
CA LEU A 179 8.36 -14.07 -16.24
C LEU A 179 7.38 -15.16 -16.67
N TYR A 180 6.21 -14.77 -17.20
CA TYR A 180 5.08 -15.68 -17.41
C TYR A 180 4.45 -15.59 -18.80
N GLY A 181 4.97 -14.73 -19.69
CA GLY A 181 4.40 -14.56 -21.02
C GLY A 181 3.02 -13.90 -21.03
N GLU A 182 2.63 -13.20 -19.95
CA GLU A 182 1.34 -12.49 -19.91
C GLU A 182 1.28 -11.45 -21.05
N MET A 183 0.20 -11.49 -21.83
CA MET A 183 0.00 -10.52 -22.91
C MET A 183 -0.14 -9.11 -22.32
N PRO A 184 0.62 -8.10 -22.81
CA PRO A 184 0.59 -6.75 -22.24
C PRO A 184 -0.83 -6.16 -22.12
N GLY A 185 -1.67 -6.34 -23.13
CA GLY A 185 -3.06 -5.87 -23.09
C GLY A 185 -3.91 -6.51 -21.98
N ARG A 186 -3.69 -7.80 -21.68
CA ARG A 186 -4.38 -8.51 -20.58
C ARG A 186 -3.90 -8.03 -19.23
N CYS A 187 -2.58 -7.85 -19.08
CA CYS A 187 -2.02 -7.29 -17.86
C CYS A 187 -2.54 -5.87 -17.60
N MET A 188 -2.53 -5.00 -18.60
CA MET A 188 -3.03 -3.63 -18.46
C MET A 188 -4.52 -3.60 -18.08
N ALA A 189 -5.34 -4.47 -18.67
CA ALA A 189 -6.75 -4.62 -18.32
C ALA A 189 -6.94 -5.03 -16.85
N ARG A 190 -6.17 -6.02 -16.39
CA ARG A 190 -6.18 -6.53 -15.02
C ARG A 190 -5.71 -5.48 -14.01
N MET A 191 -4.63 -4.78 -14.31
CA MET A 191 -4.12 -3.69 -13.47
C MET A 191 -5.06 -2.48 -13.43
N ARG A 192 -5.85 -2.23 -14.48
CA ARG A 192 -6.88 -1.19 -14.47
C ARG A 192 -8.06 -1.58 -13.58
N PHE A 193 -8.53 -2.82 -13.70
CA PHE A 193 -9.60 -3.37 -12.85
C PHE A 193 -9.28 -3.27 -11.35
N GLN A 194 -8.01 -3.32 -10.98
CA GLN A 194 -7.57 -3.16 -9.59
C GLN A 194 -7.65 -1.71 -9.09
N MET A 195 -7.74 -0.68 -9.94
CA MET A 195 -7.71 0.69 -9.42
C MET A 195 -9.00 1.01 -8.66
N PRO A 196 -8.92 1.67 -7.48
CA PRO A 196 -10.10 2.20 -6.81
C PRO A 196 -10.85 3.15 -7.75
N ILE A 197 -12.18 3.02 -7.80
CA ILE A 197 -13.06 3.96 -8.49
C ILE A 197 -14.01 4.48 -7.42
N TYR A 198 -13.92 5.77 -7.14
CA TYR A 198 -14.83 6.47 -6.22
C TYR A 198 -15.90 7.22 -7.01
#